data_AF-A0AAN7D5E0-F1
#
_entry.id   AF-A0AAN7D5E0-F1
#
_cell.length_a   1.000
_cell.length_b   1.000
_cell.length_c   1.000
_cell.angle_alpha   90.00
_cell.angle_beta   90.00
_cell.angle_gamma   90.00
#
_symmetry.space_group_name_H-M   'P 1'
#
loop_
_entity.id
_entity.type
_entity.pdbx_description
1 polymer ?
#
loop_
_entity_poly.entity_id
_entity_poly.type
_entity_poly.pdbx_seq_one_letter_code
_entity_poly.pdbx_strand_id
1 'polypeptide(L)'
;MPQGARNIIRSNDSPSLWNLTLSPGWTDQESEALRLAVMKFGIGNWAKIRECQVLPYKTNAQLNLQLQRLLGQQSTAEFAGLHIDPKVIGAKNAKIQGPSIRRKNNCIVNTGNALTKQELKAKVLHNKQQYEIPESEWSTIELPKIENVGTFAHDVYTAN
;
A
#
# COMPACT_ATOMS: atom_id res chain seq x y z
N MET A 1 -42.74 -7.53 4.87
CA MET A 1 -42.06 -6.24 5.09
C MET A 1 -40.56 -6.51 5.16
N PRO A 2 -39.71 -5.92 4.30
CA PRO A 2 -38.31 -6.32 4.24
C PRO A 2 -37.57 -5.85 5.48
N GLN A 3 -36.79 -6.78 6.04
CA GLN A 3 -36.03 -6.67 7.27
C GLN A 3 -34.89 -5.65 7.14
N GLY A 4 -34.67 -4.92 8.24
CA GLY A 4 -33.84 -3.73 8.32
C GLY A 4 -32.43 -3.87 7.74
N ALA A 5 -32.06 -2.86 6.95
CA ALA A 5 -30.67 -2.53 6.72
C ALA A 5 -30.07 -2.13 8.06
N ARG A 6 -29.38 -3.06 8.73
CA ARG A 6 -28.42 -2.73 9.77
C ARG A 6 -27.38 -1.83 9.10
N ASN A 7 -27.46 -0.52 9.36
CA ASN A 7 -26.38 0.41 9.08
C ASN A 7 -25.19 -0.01 9.94
N ILE A 8 -24.40 -0.97 9.44
CA ILE A 8 -23.08 -1.27 9.98
C ILE A 8 -22.22 -0.10 9.55
N ILE A 9 -22.22 0.97 10.34
CA ILE A 9 -21.21 2.01 10.25
C ILE A 9 -19.91 1.30 10.58
N ARG A 10 -19.11 0.99 9.55
CA ARG A 10 -17.76 0.50 9.78
C ARG A 10 -16.98 1.73 10.24
N SER A 11 -16.13 1.59 11.24
CA SER A 11 -15.28 2.70 11.73
C SER A 11 -14.47 3.36 10.60
N ASN A 12 -14.38 2.73 9.43
CA ASN A 12 -13.74 3.22 8.21
C ASN A 12 -14.57 4.26 7.40
N ASP A 13 -15.79 4.61 7.80
CA ASP A 13 -16.70 5.50 7.05
C ASP A 13 -16.57 7.00 7.41
N SER A 14 -15.60 7.41 8.24
CA SER A 14 -15.38 8.84 8.49
C SER A 14 -14.51 9.49 7.39
N PRO A 15 -14.90 10.66 6.85
CA PRO A 15 -14.10 11.42 5.88
C PRO A 15 -12.72 11.88 6.36
N SER A 16 -12.42 11.76 7.65
CA SER A 16 -11.10 12.02 8.26
C SER A 16 -10.27 10.75 8.47
N LEU A 17 -10.85 9.55 8.26
CA LEU A 17 -10.23 8.23 8.41
C LEU A 17 -9.73 7.65 7.06
N TRP A 18 -9.49 8.51 6.06
CA TRP A 18 -8.95 8.09 4.76
C TRP A 18 -7.43 7.84 4.78
N ASN A 19 -6.81 7.86 5.95
CA ASN A 19 -5.40 7.54 6.12
C ASN A 19 -5.28 6.13 6.68
N LEU A 20 -4.70 5.21 5.92
CA LEU A 20 -4.20 3.92 6.41
C LEU A 20 -5.28 2.93 6.86
N THR A 21 -6.26 2.59 6.01
CA THR A 21 -6.95 1.30 6.24
C THR A 21 -5.92 0.18 6.06
N LEU A 22 -5.32 -0.27 7.15
CA LEU A 22 -4.34 -1.35 7.18
C LEU A 22 -4.98 -2.64 6.68
N SER A 23 -4.25 -3.41 5.86
CA SER A 23 -4.67 -4.78 5.54
C SER A 23 -4.83 -5.56 6.85
N PRO A 24 -5.80 -6.49 6.96
CA PRO A 24 -5.94 -7.29 8.16
C PRO A 24 -4.60 -7.91 8.57
N GLY A 25 -4.25 -7.79 9.86
CA GLY A 25 -2.97 -8.25 10.39
C GLY A 25 -1.76 -7.38 10.01
N TRP A 26 -1.98 -6.09 9.71
CA TRP A 26 -0.89 -5.10 9.57
C TRP A 26 -0.88 -4.13 10.74
N THR A 27 0.32 -3.69 11.13
CA THR A 27 0.54 -2.55 12.04
C THR A 27 0.96 -1.31 11.26
N ASP A 28 0.85 -0.13 11.88
CA ASP A 28 1.32 1.13 11.28
C ASP A 28 2.83 1.09 11.02
N GLN A 29 3.59 0.50 11.94
CA GLN A 29 5.04 0.33 11.80
C GLN A 29 5.38 -0.54 10.59
N GLU A 30 4.68 -1.67 10.42
CA GLU A 30 4.87 -2.53 9.25
C GLU A 30 4.51 -1.80 7.95
N SER A 31 3.42 -1.04 7.95
CA SER A 31 3.02 -0.25 6.78
C SER A 31 4.03 0.84 6.45
N GLU A 32 4.65 1.47 7.46
CA GLU A 32 5.70 2.46 7.26
C GLU A 32 6.98 1.82 6.73
N ALA A 33 7.37 0.67 7.28
CA ALA A 33 8.51 -0.09 6.78
C ALA A 33 8.34 -0.50 5.32
N LEU A 34 7.13 -0.94 4.92
CA LEU A 34 6.83 -1.21 3.52
C LEU A 34 6.99 0.05 2.66
N ARG A 35 6.44 1.20 3.11
CA ARG A 35 6.58 2.48 2.41
C ARG A 35 8.05 2.83 2.17
N LEU A 36 8.89 2.75 3.21
CA LEU A 36 10.32 3.05 3.11
C LEU A 36 11.04 2.05 2.17
N ALA A 37 10.69 0.77 2.25
CA ALA A 37 11.28 -0.26 1.39
C ALA A 37 10.96 -0.05 -0.10
N VAL A 38 9.72 0.30 -0.45
CA VAL A 38 9.36 0.58 -1.85
C VAL A 38 9.92 1.92 -2.34
N MET A 39 10.06 2.93 -1.47
CA MET A 39 10.77 4.17 -1.81
C MET A 39 12.24 3.88 -2.10
N LYS A 40 12.90 3.05 -1.27
CA LYS A 40 14.33 2.72 -1.42
C LYS A 40 14.62 1.85 -2.63
N PHE A 41 13.81 0.83 -2.92
CA PHE A 41 14.13 -0.17 -3.95
C PHE A 41 13.32 -0.06 -5.24
N GLY A 42 12.29 0.80 -5.24
CA GLY A 42 11.34 0.98 -6.31
C GLY A 42 10.10 0.08 -6.14
N ILE A 43 8.94 0.59 -6.57
CA ILE A 43 7.67 -0.15 -6.52
C ILE A 43 7.76 -1.41 -7.38
N GLY A 44 7.37 -2.56 -6.80
CA GLY A 44 7.38 -3.85 -7.49
C GLY A 44 8.70 -4.60 -7.42
N ASN A 45 9.76 -4.03 -6.83
CA ASN A 45 11.05 -4.70 -6.66
C ASN A 45 11.07 -5.63 -5.44
N TRP A 46 10.21 -6.65 -5.48
CA TRP A 46 9.96 -7.54 -4.35
C TRP A 46 11.19 -8.35 -3.93
N ALA A 47 12.07 -8.69 -4.88
CA ALA A 47 13.30 -9.43 -4.58
C ALA A 47 14.18 -8.67 -3.57
N LYS A 48 14.53 -7.41 -3.87
CA LYS A 48 15.32 -6.56 -2.95
C LYS A 48 14.62 -6.31 -1.62
N ILE A 49 13.30 -6.07 -1.65
CA ILE A 49 12.50 -5.88 -0.42
C ILE A 49 12.51 -7.14 0.45
N ARG A 50 12.53 -8.33 -0.14
CA ARG A 50 12.64 -9.60 0.60
C ARG A 50 14.04 -9.82 1.14
N GLU A 51 15.08 -9.49 0.37
CA GLU A 51 16.48 -9.62 0.78
C GLU A 51 16.82 -8.78 2.02
N CYS A 52 16.23 -7.59 2.17
CA CYS A 52 16.47 -6.75 3.34
C CYS A 52 15.79 -7.22 4.63
N GLN A 53 14.95 -8.27 4.57
CA GLN A 53 14.29 -8.89 5.73
C GLN A 53 13.53 -7.90 6.63
N VAL A 54 13.02 -6.81 6.07
CA VAL A 54 12.24 -5.80 6.82
C VAL A 54 10.87 -6.33 7.29
N LEU A 55 10.26 -7.21 6.49
CA LEU A 55 8.95 -7.84 6.73
C LEU A 55 8.98 -9.32 6.32
N PRO A 56 9.79 -10.17 6.98
CA PRO A 56 10.12 -11.50 6.48
C PRO A 56 8.90 -12.45 6.46
N TYR A 57 7.98 -12.23 7.39
CA TYR A 57 6.73 -12.99 7.57
C TYR A 57 5.58 -12.52 6.65
N LYS A 58 5.74 -11.43 5.89
CA LYS A 58 4.73 -10.99 4.92
C LYS A 58 5.06 -11.54 3.52
N THR A 59 4.08 -12.17 2.90
CA THR A 59 4.14 -12.64 1.51
C THR A 59 4.07 -11.47 0.52
N ASN A 60 4.60 -11.65 -0.70
CA ASN A 60 4.52 -10.62 -1.75
C ASN A 60 3.07 -10.18 -2.05
N ALA A 61 2.11 -11.11 -1.95
CA ALA A 61 0.69 -10.79 -2.12
C ALA A 61 0.20 -9.83 -1.02
N GLN A 62 0.55 -10.08 0.25
CA GLN A 62 0.24 -9.19 1.36
C GLN A 62 0.92 -7.82 1.21
N LEU A 63 2.21 -7.80 0.82
CA LEU A 63 2.93 -6.55 0.56
C LEU A 63 2.25 -5.73 -0.54
N ASN A 64 1.85 -6.37 -1.64
CA ASN A 64 1.19 -5.68 -2.75
C ASN A 64 -0.21 -5.17 -2.36
N LEU A 65 -1.00 -5.94 -1.61
CA LEU A 65 -2.31 -5.48 -1.12
C LEU A 65 -2.18 -4.26 -0.20
N GLN A 66 -1.16 -4.24 0.67
CA GLN A 66 -0.90 -3.08 1.49
C GLN A 66 -0.41 -1.88 0.67
N LEU A 67 0.45 -2.10 -0.33
CA LEU A 67 0.90 -1.04 -1.24
C LEU A 67 -0.27 -0.42 -2.01
N GLN A 68 -1.23 -1.21 -2.49
CA GLN A 68 -2.44 -0.72 -3.16
C GLN A 68 -3.27 0.20 -2.26
N ARG A 69 -3.33 -0.10 -0.95
CA ARG A 69 -3.99 0.76 0.04
C ARG A 69 -3.23 2.05 0.26
N LEU A 70 -1.90 1.99 0.36
CA LEU A 70 -1.05 3.18 0.47
C LEU A 70 -1.20 4.11 -0.75
N LEU A 71 -1.24 3.54 -1.96
CA LEU A 71 -1.45 4.29 -3.20
C LEU A 71 -2.90 4.76 -3.39
N GLY A 72 -3.86 4.20 -2.66
CA GLY A 72 -5.29 4.45 -2.86
C GLY A 72 -5.82 3.93 -4.21
N GLN A 73 -5.13 2.98 -4.86
CA GLN A 73 -5.53 2.39 -6.13
C GLN A 73 -5.05 0.94 -6.27
N GLN A 74 -5.80 0.12 -7.01
CA GLN A 74 -5.46 -1.31 -7.17
C GLN A 74 -4.32 -1.55 -8.17
N SER A 75 -4.23 -0.74 -9.21
CA SER A 75 -3.13 -0.88 -10.18
C SER A 75 -1.85 -0.26 -9.63
N THR A 76 -0.76 -1.02 -9.66
CA THR A 76 0.60 -0.52 -9.33
C THR A 76 1.48 -0.38 -10.57
N ALA A 77 1.00 -0.85 -11.74
CA ALA A 77 1.80 -0.98 -12.95
C ALA A 77 2.39 0.35 -13.44
N GLU A 78 1.65 1.46 -13.28
CA GLU A 78 2.11 2.78 -13.70
C GLU A 78 3.18 3.40 -12.80
N PHE A 79 3.55 2.70 -11.72
CA PHE A 79 4.65 3.08 -10.83
C PHE A 79 5.76 2.03 -10.79
N ALA A 80 5.67 0.97 -11.61
CA ALA A 80 6.64 -0.12 -11.57
C ALA A 80 8.07 0.38 -11.78
N GLY A 81 8.96 0.01 -10.84
CA GLY A 81 10.37 0.40 -10.82
C GLY A 81 10.65 1.83 -10.35
N LEU A 82 9.64 2.64 -10.06
CA LEU A 82 9.85 4.03 -9.62
C LEU A 82 10.07 4.12 -8.11
N HIS A 83 10.99 5.00 -7.72
CA HIS A 83 11.28 5.35 -6.33
C HIS A 83 10.37 6.51 -5.91
N ILE A 84 9.15 6.21 -5.47
CA ILE A 84 8.16 7.23 -5.10
C ILE A 84 7.62 6.98 -3.69
N ASP A 85 7.17 8.04 -3.02
CA ASP A 85 6.42 7.92 -1.77
C ASP A 85 4.95 7.55 -2.06
N PRO A 86 4.51 6.32 -1.71
CA PRO A 86 3.15 5.88 -2.00
C PRO A 86 2.08 6.72 -1.30
N LYS A 87 2.37 7.31 -0.13
CA LYS A 87 1.37 8.12 0.61
C LYS A 87 1.06 9.43 -0.10
N VAL A 88 2.02 10.01 -0.83
CA VAL A 88 1.78 11.21 -1.66
C VAL A 88 0.75 10.90 -2.74
N ILE A 89 0.90 9.74 -3.40
CA ILE A 89 -0.07 9.26 -4.39
C ILE A 89 -1.42 8.94 -3.74
N GLY A 90 -1.41 8.26 -2.59
CA GLY A 90 -2.63 7.98 -1.82
C GLY A 90 -3.43 9.22 -1.47
N ALA A 91 -2.76 10.27 -0.97
CA ALA A 91 -3.39 11.54 -0.63
C ALA A 91 -3.99 12.25 -1.87
N LYS A 92 -3.31 12.16 -3.03
CA LYS A 92 -3.85 12.66 -4.30
C LYS A 92 -5.08 11.84 -4.72
N ASN A 93 -4.97 10.51 -4.71
CA ASN A 93 -6.02 9.60 -5.12
C ASN A 93 -7.25 9.66 -4.21
N ALA A 94 -7.10 10.00 -2.94
CA ALA A 94 -8.21 10.23 -2.01
C ALA A 94 -9.11 11.41 -2.45
N LYS A 95 -8.52 12.44 -3.06
CA LYS A 95 -9.24 13.62 -3.54
C LYS A 95 -9.97 13.39 -4.86
N ILE A 96 -9.68 12.30 -5.57
CA ILE A 96 -10.31 11.99 -6.85
C ILE A 96 -11.75 11.50 -6.60
N GLN A 97 -12.70 12.27 -7.09
CA GLN A 97 -14.13 12.01 -7.02
C GLN A 97 -14.74 12.20 -8.42
N GLY A 98 -15.87 11.55 -8.70
CA GLY A 98 -16.58 11.75 -9.96
C GLY A 98 -17.46 10.56 -10.36
N PRO A 99 -18.40 10.77 -11.30
CA PRO A 99 -19.38 9.74 -11.70
C PRO A 99 -18.74 8.53 -12.40
N SER A 100 -17.55 8.69 -12.97
CA SER A 100 -16.77 7.62 -13.62
C SER A 100 -15.81 6.89 -12.67
N ILE A 101 -15.62 7.40 -11.46
CA ILE A 101 -14.71 6.79 -10.49
C ILE A 101 -15.43 5.63 -9.80
N ARG A 102 -14.75 4.49 -9.71
CA ARG A 102 -15.21 3.34 -8.94
C ARG A 102 -14.14 2.98 -7.93
N ARG A 103 -14.57 2.55 -6.74
CA ARG A 103 -13.70 2.10 -5.66
C ARG A 103 -14.09 0.71 -5.19
N LYS A 104 -13.10 -0.12 -4.87
CA LYS A 104 -13.28 -1.40 -4.20
C LYS A 104 -12.25 -1.48 -3.08
N ASN A 105 -12.72 -1.73 -1.85
CA ASN A 105 -11.90 -1.69 -0.64
C ASN A 105 -11.15 -0.35 -0.53
N ASN A 106 -11.85 0.77 -0.76
CA ASN A 106 -11.32 2.14 -0.74
C ASN A 106 -10.28 2.50 -1.83
N CYS A 107 -9.76 1.53 -2.57
CA CYS A 107 -8.85 1.75 -3.70
C CYS A 107 -9.62 2.05 -4.99
N ILE A 108 -9.14 3.01 -5.78
CA ILE A 108 -9.60 3.24 -7.16
C ILE A 108 -9.36 1.97 -7.99
N VAL A 109 -10.39 1.53 -8.72
CA VAL A 109 -10.30 0.41 -9.66
C VAL A 109 -10.27 0.93 -11.09
N ASN A 110 -9.54 0.23 -11.96
CA ASN A 110 -9.64 0.48 -13.40
C ASN A 110 -10.98 -0.06 -13.91
N THR A 111 -11.79 0.82 -14.50
CA THR A 111 -13.09 0.48 -15.11
C THR A 111 -13.06 0.50 -16.63
N GLY A 112 -11.93 0.88 -17.22
CA GLY A 112 -11.74 0.96 -18.66
C GLY A 112 -11.05 -0.27 -19.24
N ASN A 113 -10.74 -0.19 -20.54
CA ASN A 113 -9.96 -1.22 -21.23
C ASN A 113 -8.57 -1.38 -20.61
N ALA A 114 -7.97 -2.56 -20.83
CA ALA A 114 -6.58 -2.78 -20.46
C ALA A 114 -5.68 -1.76 -21.17
N LEU A 115 -4.79 -1.12 -20.41
CA LEU A 115 -3.82 -0.18 -20.96
C LEU A 115 -2.90 -0.91 -21.94
N THR A 116 -2.67 -0.29 -23.09
CA THR A 116 -1.64 -0.74 -24.02
C THR A 116 -0.25 -0.53 -23.42
N LYS A 117 0.76 -1.24 -23.94
CA LYS A 117 2.15 -1.08 -23.51
C LYS A 117 2.65 0.37 -23.68
N GLN A 118 2.20 1.06 -24.73
CA GLN A 118 2.60 2.43 -25.01
C GLN A 118 2.00 3.42 -24.01
N GLU A 119 0.70 3.30 -23.71
CA GLU A 119 0.02 4.12 -22.71
C GLU A 119 0.60 3.88 -21.31
N LEU A 120 0.89 2.62 -20.97
CA LEU A 120 1.54 2.29 -19.71
C LEU A 120 2.91 2.95 -19.62
N LYS A 121 3.73 2.88 -20.67
CA LYS A 121 5.04 3.53 -20.70
C LYS A 121 4.93 5.05 -20.56
N ALA A 122 3.95 5.67 -21.23
CA ALA A 122 3.69 7.11 -21.10
C ALA A 122 3.30 7.48 -19.67
N LYS A 123 2.43 6.69 -19.03
CA LYS A 123 2.04 6.88 -17.61
C LYS A 123 3.23 6.73 -16.66
N VAL A 124 4.06 5.70 -16.85
CA VAL A 124 5.28 5.50 -16.05
C VAL A 124 6.23 6.70 -16.21
N LEU A 125 6.45 7.18 -17.44
CA LEU A 125 7.31 8.33 -17.68
C LEU A 125 6.75 9.62 -17.04
N HIS A 126 5.44 9.85 -17.16
CA HIS A 126 4.79 10.98 -16.53
C HIS A 126 4.91 10.92 -15.01
N ASN A 127 4.64 9.76 -14.40
CA ASN A 127 4.76 9.58 -12.96
C ASN A 127 6.21 9.71 -12.48
N LYS A 128 7.17 9.24 -13.28
CA LYS A 128 8.60 9.41 -13.02
C LYS A 128 8.95 10.89 -12.91
N GLN A 129 8.57 11.70 -13.90
CA GLN A 129 8.84 13.14 -13.91
C GLN A 129 8.18 13.90 -12.76
N GLN A 130 7.01 13.45 -12.29
CA GLN A 130 6.22 14.17 -11.29
C GLN A 130 6.53 13.74 -9.85
N TYR A 131 6.88 12.48 -9.63
CA TYR A 131 6.87 11.87 -8.29
C TYR A 131 8.13 11.10 -7.93
N GLU A 132 9.05 10.87 -8.88
CA GLU A 132 10.29 10.16 -8.57
C GLU A 132 11.15 11.00 -7.63
N ILE A 133 11.53 10.35 -6.54
CA ILE A 133 12.42 10.89 -5.54
C ILE A 133 13.85 10.85 -6.09
N PRO A 134 14.68 11.88 -5.86
CA PRO A 134 16.08 11.88 -6.28
C PRO A 134 16.87 10.71 -5.67
N GLU A 135 17.87 10.21 -6.40
CA GLU A 135 18.76 9.15 -5.91
C GLU A 135 19.46 9.49 -4.60
N SER A 136 19.87 10.74 -4.43
CA SER A 136 20.44 11.23 -3.17
C SER A 136 19.52 11.05 -1.97
N GLU A 137 18.20 11.03 -2.18
CA GLU A 137 17.23 10.87 -1.11
C GLU A 137 16.89 9.39 -0.88
N TRP A 138 16.48 8.65 -1.92
CA TRP A 138 16.06 7.25 -1.70
C TRP A 138 17.21 6.31 -1.35
N SER A 139 18.43 6.59 -1.79
CA SER A 139 19.61 5.75 -1.46
C SER A 139 19.95 5.82 0.03
N THR A 140 19.67 6.95 0.69
CA THR A 140 19.96 7.19 2.10
C THR A 140 18.88 6.65 3.05
N ILE A 141 17.73 6.21 2.53
CA ILE A 141 16.64 5.66 3.34
C ILE A 141 17.15 4.46 4.15
N GLU A 142 17.07 4.56 5.47
CA GLU A 142 17.34 3.46 6.38
C GLU A 142 16.06 2.68 6.64
N LEU A 143 16.15 1.34 6.57
CA LEU A 143 15.00 0.48 6.78
C LEU A 143 14.91 0.08 8.25
N PRO A 144 13.74 0.23 8.90
CA PRO A 144 13.57 -0.13 10.29
C PRO A 144 13.63 -1.65 10.45
N LYS A 145 14.22 -2.14 11.54
CA LYS A 145 14.12 -3.55 11.93
C LYS A 145 12.82 -3.74 12.69
N ILE A 146 11.87 -4.48 12.12
CA ILE A 146 10.61 -4.82 12.79
C ILE A 146 10.71 -6.23 13.33
N GLU A 147 10.72 -6.34 14.66
CA GLU A 147 10.59 -7.61 15.34
C GLU A 147 9.16 -8.13 15.21
N ASN A 148 9.00 -9.43 14.97
CA ASN A 148 7.69 -10.04 14.96
C ASN A 148 7.15 -10.11 16.39
N VAL A 149 6.32 -9.14 16.79
CA VAL A 149 5.70 -9.09 18.12
C VAL A 149 4.60 -10.17 18.28
N GLY A 150 4.44 -11.08 17.32
CA GLY A 150 3.41 -12.13 17.28
C GLY A 150 3.76 -13.46 17.92
N THR A 151 4.91 -13.60 18.61
CA THR A 151 5.30 -14.85 19.28
C THR A 151 5.66 -14.63 20.76
N PHE A 152 4.69 -14.20 21.56
CA PHE A 152 4.72 -14.39 23.02
C PHE A 152 3.31 -14.68 23.53
N ALA A 153 2.76 -15.83 23.14
CA ALA A 153 1.55 -16.39 23.77
C ALA A 153 1.53 -17.91 23.59
N HIS A 154 2.57 -18.61 24.08
CA HIS A 154 2.45 -20.06 24.26
C HIS A 154 3.32 -20.69 25.35
N ASP A 155 3.83 -19.92 26.33
CA ASP A 155 4.61 -20.48 27.45
C ASP A 155 4.19 -19.91 28.82
N VAL A 156 2.89 -19.77 29.08
CA VAL A 156 2.37 -19.59 30.44
C VAL A 156 1.16 -20.49 30.67
N TYR A 157 1.37 -21.80 30.61
CA TYR A 157 0.54 -22.78 31.31
C TYR A 157 1.43 -23.96 31.73
N THR A 158 2.32 -23.69 32.69
CA THR A 158 2.79 -24.71 33.62
C THR A 158 2.20 -24.41 35.00
N ALA A 159 1.82 -25.48 35.69
CA ALA A 159 1.33 -25.58 37.07
C ALA A 159 -0.21 -25.48 37.28
N ASN A 160 -0.87 -26.64 37.23
CA ASN A 160 -1.39 -27.30 38.43
C ASN A 160 -1.61 -28.80 38.17
#